data_AF-A0A965PR31-F1
#
_entry.id   AF-A0A965PR31-F1
#
_cell.length_a   1.000
_cell.length_b   1.000
_cell.length_c   1.000
_cell.angle_alpha   90.00
_cell.angle_beta   90.00
_cell.angle_gamma   90.00
#
_symmetry.space_group_name_H-M   'P 1'
#
loop_
_entity.id
_entity.type
_entity.pdbx_description
1 polymer ?
#
loop_
_entity_poly.entity_id
_entity_poly.type
_entity_poly.pdbx_seq_one_letter_code
_entity_poly.pdbx_strand_id
1 'polypeptide(L)'
;RQVRPLTSLEPEIQKEVWKEVVEQSEETRQPITAARVQSVVNDWKPVNQEIKEVKNEPMFAISTPEELLKKAKEVAKERAEVKRQIIDQKGSTEVIPLEDLELINKMKNGETVVLNMNTNFHAMKWAKDNERFQQIDRWSDWGNPFLIGGDGNRDTVCESFKVYFNLKLELNQKVKQLKGKALGCHCYPLRCHGEHLKQLADEN
;
A
#
# COMPACT_ATOMS: atom_id res chain seq x y z
N ARG A 1 -3.00 -5.91 -32.42
CA ARG A 1 -2.54 -5.11 -31.27
C ARG A 1 -2.67 -6.01 -30.04
N GLN A 2 -1.59 -6.64 -29.56
CA GLN A 2 -1.66 -7.53 -28.40
C GLN A 2 -2.09 -6.69 -27.19
N VAL A 3 -3.25 -7.02 -26.62
CA VAL A 3 -3.75 -6.41 -25.39
C VAL A 3 -2.80 -6.85 -24.29
N ARG A 4 -1.92 -5.96 -23.84
CA ARG A 4 -1.08 -6.24 -22.66
C ARG A 4 -2.05 -6.52 -21.50
N PRO A 5 -1.92 -7.65 -20.79
CA PRO A 5 -2.79 -7.91 -19.66
C PRO A 5 -2.63 -6.75 -18.67
N LEU A 6 -3.77 -6.18 -18.25
CA LEU A 6 -3.81 -5.03 -17.35
C LEU A 6 -3.06 -5.32 -16.03
N THR A 7 -2.83 -6.60 -15.69
CA THR A 7 -2.27 -7.03 -14.42
C THR A 7 -1.62 -8.44 -14.48
N SER A 8 -0.87 -8.79 -13.43
CA SER A 8 -0.33 -10.15 -13.16
C SER A 8 -1.34 -11.11 -12.51
N LEU A 9 -2.64 -10.81 -12.63
CA LEU A 9 -3.73 -11.57 -12.01
C LEU A 9 -4.18 -12.72 -12.92
N GLU A 10 -4.74 -13.77 -12.32
CA GLU A 10 -5.35 -14.90 -13.01
C GLU A 10 -6.52 -14.43 -13.90
N PRO A 11 -6.75 -15.07 -15.07
CA PRO A 11 -7.78 -14.62 -16.03
C PRO A 11 -9.20 -14.53 -15.45
N GLU A 12 -9.53 -15.42 -14.52
CA GLU A 12 -10.82 -15.43 -13.81
C GLU A 12 -11.00 -14.18 -12.95
N ILE A 13 -9.92 -13.73 -12.31
CA ILE A 13 -9.92 -12.55 -11.43
C ILE A 13 -9.94 -11.25 -12.25
N GLN A 14 -9.29 -11.23 -13.40
CA GLN A 14 -9.31 -10.05 -14.27
C GLN A 14 -10.74 -9.63 -14.66
N LYS A 15 -11.64 -10.60 -14.88
CA LYS A 15 -13.05 -10.33 -15.19
C LYS A 15 -13.78 -9.72 -14.00
N GLU A 16 -13.59 -10.27 -12.82
CA GLU A 16 -14.24 -9.80 -11.60
C GLU A 16 -13.74 -8.42 -11.17
N VAL A 17 -12.43 -8.18 -11.28
CA VAL A 17 -11.84 -6.83 -11.08
C VAL A 17 -12.48 -5.82 -12.03
N TRP A 18 -12.64 -6.17 -13.30
CA TRP A 18 -13.26 -5.26 -14.27
C TRP A 18 -14.73 -4.99 -13.94
N LYS A 19 -15.46 -6.01 -13.52
CA LYS A 19 -16.86 -5.88 -13.09
C LYS A 19 -16.97 -4.93 -11.89
N GLU A 20 -16.12 -5.10 -10.88
CA GLU A 20 -16.12 -4.22 -9.71
C GLU A 20 -15.73 -2.77 -10.06
N VAL A 21 -14.76 -2.57 -10.94
CA VAL A 21 -14.41 -1.22 -11.43
C VAL A 21 -15.61 -0.52 -12.06
N VAL A 22 -16.39 -1.24 -12.88
CA VAL A 22 -17.58 -0.71 -13.54
C VAL A 22 -18.68 -0.41 -12.51
N GLU A 23 -18.98 -1.35 -11.61
CA GLU A 23 -19.99 -1.19 -10.56
C GLU A 23 -19.69 0.01 -9.65
N GLN A 24 -18.44 0.13 -9.20
CA GLN A 24 -18.00 1.27 -8.40
C GLN A 24 -18.10 2.61 -9.17
N SER A 25 -17.80 2.60 -10.48
CA SER A 25 -17.93 3.79 -11.34
C SER A 25 -19.39 4.24 -11.49
N GLU A 26 -20.31 3.28 -11.65
CA GLU A 26 -21.75 3.53 -11.72
C GLU A 26 -22.30 4.07 -10.40
N GLU A 27 -21.93 3.47 -9.27
CA GLU A 27 -22.36 3.88 -7.94
C GLU A 27 -21.88 5.31 -7.60
N THR A 28 -20.61 5.59 -7.88
CA THR A 28 -20.01 6.91 -7.58
C THR A 28 -20.27 7.96 -8.68
N ARG A 29 -20.85 7.58 -9.83
CA ARG A 29 -20.99 8.40 -11.05
C ARG A 29 -19.69 9.08 -11.49
N GLN A 30 -18.55 8.47 -11.21
CA GLN A 30 -17.23 8.99 -11.57
C GLN A 30 -16.65 8.20 -12.74
N PRO A 31 -15.86 8.84 -13.62
CA PRO A 31 -15.27 8.17 -14.77
C PRO A 31 -14.26 7.09 -14.34
N ILE A 32 -14.18 6.02 -15.13
CA ILE A 32 -13.16 4.97 -14.96
C ILE A 32 -11.80 5.55 -15.34
N THR A 33 -10.92 5.71 -14.35
CA THR A 33 -9.53 6.17 -14.55
C THR A 33 -8.54 5.04 -14.30
N ALA A 34 -7.33 5.15 -14.87
CA ALA A 34 -6.26 4.18 -14.64
C ALA A 34 -5.91 4.01 -13.15
N ALA A 35 -5.96 5.09 -12.37
CA ALA A 35 -5.74 5.06 -10.92
C ALA A 35 -6.81 4.22 -10.20
N ARG A 36 -8.08 4.36 -10.60
CA ARG A 36 -9.17 3.59 -10.02
C ARG A 36 -9.07 2.11 -10.35
N VAL A 37 -8.78 1.79 -11.61
CA VAL A 37 -8.51 0.39 -12.01
C VAL A 37 -7.37 -0.17 -11.17
N GLN A 38 -6.28 0.59 -10.99
CA GLN A 38 -5.14 0.13 -10.20
C GLN A 38 -5.47 -0.06 -8.72
N SER A 39 -6.34 0.76 -8.14
CA SER A 39 -6.83 0.61 -6.77
C SER A 39 -7.55 -0.73 -6.59
N VAL A 40 -8.58 -1.00 -7.41
CA VAL A 40 -9.33 -2.26 -7.36
C VAL A 40 -8.39 -3.44 -7.62
N VAL A 41 -7.49 -3.33 -8.59
CA VAL A 41 -6.46 -4.35 -8.83
C VAL A 41 -5.63 -4.65 -7.58
N ASN A 42 -5.27 -3.65 -6.77
CA ASN A 42 -4.49 -3.84 -5.55
C ASN A 42 -5.29 -4.61 -4.49
N ASP A 43 -6.59 -4.33 -4.37
CA ASP A 43 -7.50 -5.01 -3.42
C ASP A 43 -7.65 -6.51 -3.73
N TRP A 44 -7.53 -6.89 -5.00
CA TRP A 44 -7.67 -8.28 -5.45
C TRP A 44 -6.38 -9.10 -5.48
N LYS A 45 -5.21 -8.50 -5.23
CA LYS A 45 -3.93 -9.23 -5.16
C LYS A 45 -3.88 -10.35 -4.13
N PRO A 46 -4.36 -10.20 -2.88
CA PRO A 46 -4.35 -11.29 -1.91
C PRO A 46 -5.21 -12.46 -2.37
N VAL A 47 -6.42 -12.19 -2.87
CA VAL A 47 -7.33 -13.21 -3.43
C VAL A 47 -6.67 -13.98 -4.59
N ASN A 48 -5.96 -13.27 -5.46
CA ASN A 48 -5.20 -13.87 -6.55
C ASN A 48 -4.05 -14.77 -6.10
N GLN A 49 -3.39 -14.42 -5.00
CA GLN A 49 -2.34 -15.26 -4.45
C GLN A 49 -2.93 -16.56 -3.87
N GLU A 50 -4.06 -16.48 -3.18
CA GLU A 50 -4.75 -17.66 -2.63
C GLU A 50 -5.29 -18.58 -3.71
N ILE A 51 -5.87 -18.03 -4.78
CA ILE A 51 -6.31 -18.84 -5.94
C ILE A 51 -5.12 -19.56 -6.57
N LYS A 52 -3.96 -18.92 -6.67
CA LYS A 52 -2.74 -19.57 -7.17
C LYS A 52 -2.26 -20.68 -6.25
N GLU A 53 -2.34 -20.49 -4.94
CA GLU A 53 -2.01 -21.52 -3.94
C GLU A 53 -2.97 -22.73 -4.05
N VAL A 54 -4.28 -22.49 -4.13
CA VAL A 54 -5.31 -23.56 -4.26
C VAL A 54 -5.18 -24.32 -5.59
N LYS A 55 -4.91 -23.63 -6.70
CA LYS A 55 -4.68 -24.30 -8.00
C LYS A 55 -3.45 -25.23 -7.98
N ASN A 56 -2.46 -24.93 -7.13
CA ASN A 56 -1.24 -25.72 -7.00
C ASN A 56 -1.38 -26.91 -6.03
N GLU A 57 -2.37 -26.91 -5.12
CA GLU A 57 -2.65 -28.01 -4.19
C GLU A 57 -4.08 -28.56 -4.42
N PRO A 58 -4.28 -29.53 -5.35
CA PRO A 58 -5.60 -30.05 -5.64
C PRO A 58 -6.06 -30.99 -4.50
N MET A 59 -6.62 -30.42 -3.44
CA MET A 59 -7.43 -31.13 -2.46
C MET A 59 -8.88 -31.18 -2.94
N PHE A 60 -9.46 -32.38 -2.93
CA PHE A 60 -10.81 -32.69 -3.41
C PHE A 60 -11.88 -31.75 -2.84
N ALA A 61 -12.86 -31.44 -3.70
CA ALA A 61 -14.17 -30.86 -3.42
C ALA A 61 -14.23 -29.34 -3.13
N ILE A 62 -14.11 -28.52 -4.19
CA ILE A 62 -14.87 -27.26 -4.26
C ILE A 62 -15.58 -27.23 -5.63
N SER A 63 -16.91 -27.24 -5.56
CA SER A 63 -17.82 -27.22 -6.68
C SER A 63 -17.96 -25.80 -7.20
N THR A 64 -17.44 -25.53 -8.40
CA THR A 64 -17.54 -24.26 -9.14
C THR A 64 -16.48 -23.18 -8.80
N PRO A 65 -15.99 -22.45 -9.83
CA PRO A 65 -15.09 -21.29 -9.66
C PRO A 65 -15.62 -20.16 -8.77
N GLU A 66 -16.94 -19.98 -8.66
CA GLU A 66 -17.55 -18.94 -7.83
C GLU A 66 -17.41 -19.26 -6.33
N GLU A 67 -17.62 -20.51 -5.92
CA GLU A 67 -17.42 -20.95 -4.53
C GLU A 67 -15.94 -20.85 -4.13
N LEU A 68 -15.03 -21.22 -5.05
CA LEU A 68 -13.59 -21.04 -4.87
C LEU A 68 -13.22 -19.58 -4.62
N LEU A 69 -13.75 -18.67 -5.44
CA LEU A 69 -13.47 -17.26 -5.31
C LEU A 69 -14.01 -16.67 -4.00
N LYS A 70 -15.24 -17.05 -3.61
CA LYS A 70 -15.83 -16.61 -2.35
C LYS A 70 -15.00 -17.06 -1.16
N LYS A 71 -14.60 -18.34 -1.13
CA LYS A 71 -13.77 -18.89 -0.07
C LYS A 71 -12.39 -18.21 -0.01
N ALA A 72 -11.76 -17.94 -1.16
CA ALA A 72 -10.51 -17.19 -1.23
C ALA A 72 -10.67 -15.74 -0.71
N LYS A 73 -11.79 -15.07 -0.97
CA LYS A 73 -12.05 -13.75 -0.39
C LYS A 73 -12.19 -13.81 1.14
N GLU A 74 -12.89 -14.82 1.65
CA GLU A 74 -13.07 -15.02 3.10
C GLU A 74 -11.74 -15.32 3.79
N VAL A 75 -10.96 -16.27 3.27
CA VAL A 75 -9.64 -16.64 3.82
C VAL A 75 -8.66 -15.45 3.76
N ALA A 76 -8.62 -14.70 2.65
CA ALA A 76 -7.80 -13.50 2.56
C ALA A 76 -8.16 -12.45 3.62
N LYS A 77 -9.47 -12.25 3.88
CA LYS A 77 -9.96 -11.33 4.91
C LYS A 77 -9.58 -11.80 6.31
N GLU A 78 -9.76 -13.08 6.62
CA GLU A 78 -9.36 -13.67 7.91
C GLU A 78 -7.86 -13.53 8.15
N ARG A 79 -7.03 -13.88 7.16
CA ARG A 79 -5.58 -13.74 7.23
C ARG A 79 -5.15 -12.28 7.42
N ALA A 80 -5.80 -11.34 6.73
CA ALA A 80 -5.54 -9.91 6.89
C ALA A 80 -5.87 -9.41 8.31
N GLU A 81 -6.99 -9.87 8.88
CA GLU A 81 -7.40 -9.53 10.24
C GLU A 81 -6.43 -10.10 11.28
N VAL A 82 -6.04 -11.37 11.16
CA VAL A 82 -5.02 -11.98 12.04
C VAL A 82 -3.70 -11.20 11.96
N LYS A 83 -3.25 -10.84 10.76
CA LYS A 83 -2.05 -10.02 10.58
C LYS A 83 -2.18 -8.66 11.25
N ARG A 84 -3.35 -8.02 11.17
CA ARG A 84 -3.63 -6.74 11.83
C ARG A 84 -3.54 -6.88 13.35
N GLN A 85 -4.13 -7.93 13.93
CA GLN A 85 -4.07 -8.20 15.37
C GLN A 85 -2.63 -8.42 15.85
N ILE A 86 -1.84 -9.18 15.10
CA ILE A 86 -0.42 -9.41 15.42
C ILE A 86 0.37 -8.09 15.42
N ILE A 87 0.14 -7.23 14.42
CA ILE A 87 0.81 -5.92 14.34
C ILE A 87 0.39 -5.03 15.51
N ASP A 88 -0.90 -5.03 15.86
CA ASP A 88 -1.42 -4.23 16.97
C ASP A 88 -0.84 -4.68 18.32
N GLN A 89 -0.73 -5.99 18.54
CA GLN A 89 -0.05 -6.57 19.71
C GLN A 89 1.42 -6.12 19.79
N LYS A 90 2.15 -6.14 18.67
CA LYS A 90 3.55 -5.68 18.61
C LYS A 90 3.70 -4.19 18.94
N GLY A 91 2.73 -3.36 18.56
CA GLY A 91 2.73 -1.92 18.85
C GLY A 91 2.19 -1.56 20.25
N SER A 92 1.74 -2.53 21.04
CA SER A 92 1.08 -2.32 22.35
C SER A 92 1.87 -2.86 23.53
N THR A 93 3.18 -3.09 23.39
CA THR A 93 4.01 -3.55 24.51
C THR A 93 4.24 -2.42 25.51
N GLU A 94 4.41 -2.77 26.80
CA GLU A 94 4.64 -1.79 27.88
C GLU A 94 5.89 -0.94 27.67
N VAL A 95 6.94 -1.55 27.12
CA VAL A 95 8.19 -0.86 26.79
C VAL A 95 8.16 -0.45 25.33
N ILE A 96 8.26 0.86 25.08
CA ILE A 96 8.37 1.44 23.74
C ILE A 96 9.87 1.58 23.40
N PRO A 97 10.34 1.05 22.26
CA PRO A 97 11.71 1.26 21.80
C PRO A 97 12.06 2.75 21.64
N LEU A 98 13.30 3.13 21.93
CA LEU A 98 13.76 4.53 21.87
C LEU A 98 13.53 5.17 20.50
N GLU A 99 13.81 4.44 19.41
CA GLU A 99 13.60 4.92 18.04
C GLU A 99 12.13 5.27 17.78
N ASP A 100 11.19 4.43 18.24
CA ASP A 100 9.77 4.69 18.10
C ASP A 100 9.31 5.87 18.96
N LEU A 101 9.86 6.01 20.16
CA LEU A 101 9.59 7.16 21.03
C LEU A 101 10.04 8.48 20.37
N GLU A 102 11.21 8.50 19.74
CA GLU A 102 11.72 9.65 19.00
C GLU A 102 10.82 10.03 17.83
N LEU A 103 10.38 9.03 17.04
CA LEU A 103 9.44 9.24 15.94
C LEU A 103 8.10 9.81 16.45
N ILE A 104 7.58 9.29 17.56
CA ILE A 104 6.35 9.79 18.20
C ILE A 104 6.52 11.24 18.65
N ASN A 105 7.65 11.58 19.26
CA ASN A 105 7.90 12.95 19.72
C ASN A 105 8.03 13.95 18.56
N LYS A 106 8.73 13.58 17.48
CA LYS A 106 8.79 14.39 16.24
C LYS A 106 7.39 14.65 15.68
N MET A 107 6.56 13.61 15.60
CA MET A 107 5.17 13.78 15.17
C MET A 107 4.40 14.69 16.13
N LYS A 108 4.51 14.53 17.45
CA LYS A 108 3.85 15.42 18.42
C LYS A 108 4.24 16.89 18.21
N ASN A 109 5.47 17.16 17.80
CA ASN A 109 5.95 18.51 17.46
C ASN A 109 5.49 19.03 16.09
N GLY A 110 4.72 18.24 15.35
CA GLY A 110 4.18 18.63 14.04
C GLY A 110 5.09 18.28 12.86
N GLU A 111 6.21 17.60 13.09
CA GLU A 111 7.12 17.18 12.02
C GLU A 111 6.56 15.97 11.26
N THR A 112 6.70 15.97 9.94
CA THR A 112 6.49 14.76 9.14
C THR A 112 7.65 13.80 9.38
N VAL A 113 7.35 12.51 9.56
CA VAL A 113 8.38 11.47 9.76
C VAL A 113 8.23 10.35 8.74
N VAL A 114 9.32 9.70 8.40
CA VAL A 114 9.31 8.44 7.64
C VAL A 114 9.56 7.31 8.62
N LEU A 115 8.76 6.26 8.55
CA LEU A 115 8.93 5.08 9.40
C LEU A 115 8.89 3.79 8.58
N ASN A 116 9.47 2.73 9.15
CA ASN A 116 9.39 1.40 8.58
C ASN A 116 8.21 0.61 9.17
N MET A 117 7.29 0.18 8.32
CA MET A 117 6.09 -0.58 8.72
C MET A 117 6.38 -1.98 9.28
N ASN A 118 7.60 -2.49 9.10
CA ASN A 118 8.04 -3.81 9.55
C ASN A 118 8.85 -3.78 10.85
N THR A 119 9.19 -2.60 11.36
CA THR A 119 10.02 -2.45 12.58
C THR A 119 9.46 -1.43 13.57
N ASN A 120 8.92 -0.31 13.09
CA ASN A 120 8.45 0.79 13.93
C ASN A 120 6.98 0.61 14.36
N PHE A 121 6.68 -0.48 15.05
CA PHE A 121 5.30 -0.87 15.35
C PHE A 121 4.60 0.10 16.30
N HIS A 122 5.28 0.62 17.33
CA HIS A 122 4.67 1.53 18.31
C HIS A 122 4.43 2.90 17.71
N ALA A 123 5.41 3.43 16.97
CA ALA A 123 5.25 4.69 16.26
C ALA A 123 4.14 4.60 15.21
N MET A 124 4.06 3.49 14.47
CA MET A 124 2.99 3.24 13.52
C MET A 124 1.62 3.14 14.21
N LYS A 125 1.53 2.41 15.34
CA LYS A 125 0.28 2.28 16.10
C LYS A 125 -0.19 3.66 16.59
N TRP A 126 0.69 4.41 17.24
CA TRP A 126 0.39 5.76 17.71
C TRP A 126 -0.08 6.66 16.55
N ALA A 127 0.59 6.61 15.40
CA ALA A 127 0.18 7.39 14.24
C ALA A 127 -1.20 6.99 13.72
N LYS A 128 -1.55 5.70 13.72
CA LYS A 128 -2.89 5.23 13.31
C LYS A 128 -3.97 5.66 14.29
N ASP A 129 -3.73 5.50 15.59
CA ASP A 129 -4.67 5.89 16.64
C ASP A 129 -4.96 7.40 16.65
N ASN A 130 -4.03 8.22 16.12
CA ASN A 130 -4.17 9.66 16.01
C ASN A 130 -4.54 10.15 14.59
N GLU A 131 -4.87 9.26 13.66
CA GLU A 131 -5.19 9.59 12.25
C GLU A 131 -4.05 10.31 11.49
N ARG A 132 -2.81 10.06 11.90
CA ARG A 132 -1.58 10.66 11.33
C ARG A 132 -0.78 9.67 10.48
N PHE A 133 -1.26 8.45 10.27
CA PHE A 133 -0.57 7.48 9.44
C PHE A 133 -0.93 7.64 7.95
N GLN A 134 0.08 7.74 7.10
CA GLN A 134 -0.06 7.70 5.64
C GLN A 134 0.80 6.57 5.08
N GLN A 135 0.17 5.59 4.45
CA GLN A 135 0.89 4.59 3.67
C GLN A 135 1.47 5.24 2.41
N ILE A 136 2.77 5.02 2.18
CA ILE A 136 3.50 5.50 1.01
C ILE A 136 4.21 4.38 0.24
N ASP A 137 3.84 3.12 0.50
CA ASP A 137 4.37 2.00 -0.26
C ASP A 137 3.84 1.99 -1.70
N ARG A 138 4.30 1.03 -2.49
CA ARG A 138 3.98 0.89 -3.92
C ARG A 138 2.47 0.81 -4.21
N TRP A 139 1.66 0.44 -3.24
CA TRP A 139 0.21 0.26 -3.42
C TRP A 139 -0.59 1.53 -3.16
N SER A 140 0.08 2.59 -2.69
CA SER A 140 -0.52 3.90 -2.46
C SER A 140 -0.28 4.87 -3.62
N ASP A 141 -1.06 5.95 -3.68
CA ASP A 141 -0.84 7.05 -4.61
C ASP A 141 0.53 7.73 -4.45
N TRP A 142 1.12 7.62 -3.26
CA TRP A 142 2.43 8.16 -2.88
C TRP A 142 3.59 7.18 -3.14
N GLY A 143 3.29 6.00 -3.71
CA GLY A 143 4.24 4.94 -3.95
C GLY A 143 5.24 5.26 -5.05
N ASN A 144 6.47 4.76 -4.89
CA ASN A 144 7.46 4.82 -5.95
C ASN A 144 7.14 3.78 -7.05
N PRO A 145 6.89 4.18 -8.31
CA PRO A 145 6.62 3.25 -9.40
C PRO A 145 7.86 2.48 -9.84
N PHE A 146 9.07 2.97 -9.58
CA PHE A 146 10.33 2.36 -10.00
C PHE A 146 10.75 1.22 -9.06
N LEU A 147 11.20 0.10 -9.62
CA LEU A 147 11.59 -1.13 -8.92
C LEU A 147 13.11 -1.20 -8.74
N ILE A 148 13.56 -1.44 -7.51
CA ILE A 148 14.99 -1.72 -7.25
C ILE A 148 15.38 -3.02 -7.97
N GLY A 149 16.52 -3.00 -8.67
CA GLY A 149 17.04 -4.11 -9.47
C GLY A 149 16.45 -4.20 -10.88
N GLY A 150 15.22 -3.71 -11.09
CA GLY A 150 14.59 -3.63 -12.42
C GLY A 150 14.89 -2.31 -13.13
N ASP A 151 14.61 -1.19 -12.45
CA ASP A 151 14.74 0.17 -12.98
C ASP A 151 16.03 0.88 -12.49
N GLY A 152 16.87 0.16 -11.73
CA GLY A 152 18.15 0.66 -11.23
C GLY A 152 18.41 0.31 -9.76
N ASN A 153 19.47 0.88 -9.21
CA ASN A 153 19.79 0.75 -7.79
C ASN A 153 18.91 1.69 -6.93
N ARG A 154 19.05 1.62 -5.60
CA ARG A 154 18.27 2.41 -4.64
C ARG A 154 18.36 3.93 -4.91
N ASP A 155 19.54 4.42 -5.28
CA ASP A 155 19.75 5.83 -5.56
C ASP A 155 19.03 6.24 -6.85
N THR A 156 19.19 5.45 -7.91
CA THR A 156 18.52 5.67 -9.19
C THR A 156 17.00 5.72 -9.03
N VAL A 157 16.39 4.74 -8.37
CA VAL A 157 14.93 4.71 -8.22
C VAL A 157 14.40 5.85 -7.34
N CYS A 158 15.18 6.32 -6.35
CA CYS A 158 14.80 7.46 -5.53
C CYS A 158 14.92 8.78 -6.31
N GLU A 159 15.97 8.96 -7.11
CA GLU A 159 16.11 10.15 -7.97
C GLU A 159 15.03 10.16 -9.07
N SER A 160 14.78 9.03 -9.73
CA SER A 160 13.70 8.88 -10.70
C SER A 160 12.34 9.22 -10.07
N PHE A 161 12.11 8.83 -8.81
CA PHE A 161 10.89 9.20 -8.09
C PHE A 161 10.74 10.71 -7.91
N LYS A 162 11.81 11.44 -7.56
CA LYS A 162 11.75 12.91 -7.42
C LYS A 162 11.29 13.57 -8.72
N VAL A 163 11.89 13.16 -9.84
CA VAL A 163 11.53 13.67 -11.16
C VAL A 163 10.08 13.33 -11.50
N TYR A 164 9.69 12.06 -11.31
CA TYR A 164 8.32 11.60 -11.53
C TYR A 164 7.29 12.37 -10.68
N PHE A 165 7.59 12.59 -9.40
CA PHE A 165 6.69 13.28 -8.47
C PHE A 165 6.46 14.73 -8.88
N ASN A 166 7.50 15.44 -9.33
CA ASN A 166 7.40 16.83 -9.79
C ASN A 166 6.54 16.97 -11.06
N LEU A 167 6.48 15.94 -11.91
CA LEU A 167 5.63 15.93 -13.10
C LEU A 167 4.16 15.63 -12.77
N LYS A 168 3.88 15.06 -11.59
CA LYS A 168 2.53 14.70 -11.13
C LYS A 168 1.87 15.87 -10.39
N LEU A 169 1.45 16.89 -11.14
CA LEU A 169 0.89 18.15 -10.61
C LEU A 169 -0.22 17.95 -9.56
N GLU A 170 -1.18 17.05 -9.81
CA GLU A 170 -2.28 16.78 -8.88
C GLU A 170 -1.81 16.23 -7.53
N LEU A 171 -0.78 15.38 -7.53
CA LEU A 171 -0.25 14.77 -6.31
C LEU A 171 0.65 15.77 -5.57
N ASN A 172 1.42 16.56 -6.32
CA ASN A 172 2.24 17.64 -5.78
C ASN A 172 1.40 18.65 -4.99
N GLN A 173 0.23 19.05 -5.52
CA GLN A 173 -0.72 19.93 -4.81
C GLN A 173 -1.22 19.35 -3.47
N LYS A 174 -1.27 18.02 -3.35
CA LYS A 174 -1.72 17.34 -2.13
C LYS A 174 -0.60 17.10 -1.12
N VAL A 175 0.67 17.35 -1.47
CA VAL A 175 1.83 16.98 -0.62
C VAL A 175 1.78 17.64 0.76
N LYS A 176 1.20 18.84 0.86
CA LYS A 176 1.01 19.55 2.14
C LYS A 176 0.12 18.81 3.13
N GLN A 177 -0.75 17.92 2.65
CA GLN A 177 -1.60 17.08 3.51
C GLN A 177 -0.81 16.01 4.26
N LEU A 178 0.47 15.83 3.91
CA LEU A 178 1.40 14.94 4.59
C LEU A 178 2.09 15.60 5.80
N LYS A 179 1.92 16.91 5.99
CA LYS A 179 2.56 17.65 7.08
C LYS A 179 2.15 17.07 8.44
N GLY A 180 3.14 16.77 9.28
CA GLY A 180 2.94 16.14 10.56
C GLY A 180 2.50 14.66 10.50
N LYS A 181 2.52 13.98 9.36
CA LYS A 181 2.13 12.57 9.29
C LYS A 181 3.33 11.62 9.41
N ALA A 182 3.06 10.37 9.82
CA ALA A 182 3.97 9.25 9.64
C ALA A 182 3.80 8.66 8.24
N LEU A 183 4.85 8.76 7.43
CA LEU A 183 4.91 8.16 6.10
C LEU A 183 5.45 6.72 6.22
N GLY A 184 4.55 5.75 6.11
CA GLY A 184 4.87 4.33 6.24
C GLY A 184 5.44 3.73 4.95
N CYS A 185 6.68 3.28 4.99
CA CYS A 185 7.35 2.54 3.91
C CYS A 185 7.98 1.23 4.43
N HIS A 186 8.45 0.36 3.54
CA HIS A 186 9.25 -0.82 3.91
C HIS A 186 10.75 -0.61 3.72
N CYS A 187 11.17 0.48 3.06
CA CYS A 187 12.56 0.73 2.67
C CYS A 187 13.40 1.44 3.74
N TYR A 188 12.76 2.28 4.55
CA TYR A 188 13.42 3.00 5.65
C TYR A 188 14.04 1.99 6.64
N PRO A 189 15.19 2.23 7.29
CA PRO A 189 15.99 3.46 7.35
C PRO A 189 16.99 3.64 6.21
N LEU A 190 17.06 2.68 5.27
CA LEU A 190 17.82 2.92 4.05
C LEU A 190 17.14 4.01 3.22
N ARG A 191 17.93 4.65 2.35
CA ARG A 191 17.46 5.70 1.45
C ARG A 191 16.08 5.36 0.86
N CYS A 192 15.13 6.27 1.08
CA CYS A 192 13.72 6.04 0.81
C CYS A 192 13.11 7.23 0.06
N HIS A 193 12.18 6.96 -0.85
CA HIS A 193 11.43 8.01 -1.54
C HIS A 193 10.58 8.86 -0.58
N GLY A 194 10.19 8.27 0.55
CA GLY A 194 9.46 8.96 1.62
C GLY A 194 10.22 10.15 2.20
N GLU A 195 11.56 10.15 2.16
CA GLU A 195 12.36 11.28 2.64
C GLU A 195 12.14 12.52 1.77
N HIS A 196 11.97 12.33 0.45
CA HIS A 196 11.63 13.42 -0.45
C HIS A 196 10.22 13.96 -0.18
N LEU A 197 9.24 13.08 0.05
CA LEU A 197 7.88 13.50 0.40
C LEU A 197 7.84 14.27 1.72
N LYS A 198 8.58 13.79 2.73
CA LYS A 198 8.77 14.48 4.01
C LYS A 198 9.32 15.88 3.78
N GLN A 199 10.41 16.00 3.02
CA GLN A 199 11.05 17.28 2.73
C GLN A 199 10.04 18.28 2.13
N LEU A 200 9.31 17.87 1.09
CA LEU A 200 8.32 18.72 0.43
C LEU A 200 7.14 19.12 1.35
N ALA A 201 6.75 18.24 2.27
CA ALA A 201 5.67 18.48 3.22
C ALA A 201 6.07 19.47 4.32
N ASP A 202 7.33 19.43 4.78
CA ASP A 202 7.85 20.29 5.85
C ASP A 202 8.29 21.68 5.32
N GLU A 203 8.84 21.77 4.10
CA GLU A 203 9.39 23.01 3.51
C GLU A 203 8.36 24.06 3.07
N ASN A 204 7.05 23.75 3.09
CA ASN A 204 5.96 24.62 2.61
C ASN A 204 4.79 24.79 3.60
#